data_AF-L1QMQ8-F1
#
_entry.id   AF-L1QMQ8-F1
#
_cell.length_a   1.000
_cell.length_b   1.000
_cell.length_c   1.000
_cell.angle_alpha   90.00
_cell.angle_beta   90.00
_cell.angle_gamma   90.00
#
_symmetry.space_group_name_H-M   'P 1'
#
loop_
_entity.id
_entity.type
_entity.pdbx_description
1 polymer ?
#
loop_
_entity_poly.entity_id
_entity_poly.type
_entity_poly.pdbx_seq_one_letter_code
_entity_poly.pdbx_strand_id
1 'polypeptide(L)'
;MHVGAHTKGLNDKSIGICLSGNFDVGYPTRKQMKSLYKLCRYFMKKYRIKKYNVLGHREVKNVTKSCPGYNFNMDIFRERL
;
A
#
# COMPACT_ATOMS: atom_id res chain seq x y z
N MET A 1 -7.83 18.65 2.15
CA MET A 1 -7.06 17.38 2.05
C MET A 1 -5.65 17.71 2.48
N HIS A 2 -5.11 17.04 3.50
CA HIS A 2 -3.75 17.34 4.00
C HIS A 2 -2.73 16.49 3.23
N VAL A 3 -1.59 17.08 2.87
CA VAL A 3 -0.48 16.39 2.20
C VAL A 3 0.32 15.61 3.26
N GLY A 4 0.45 14.30 3.08
CA GLY A 4 1.25 13.44 3.96
C GLY A 4 2.74 13.47 3.64
N ALA A 5 3.55 12.72 4.37
CA ALA A 5 4.99 12.55 4.11
C ALA A 5 5.36 11.06 4.04
N HIS A 6 4.75 10.33 3.10
CA HIS A 6 4.89 8.87 3.00
C HIS A 6 5.69 8.41 1.76
N THR A 7 5.68 9.18 0.67
CA THR A 7 6.39 8.84 -0.57
C THR A 7 6.84 10.12 -1.29
N LYS A 8 8.16 10.37 -1.31
CA LYS A 8 8.75 11.58 -1.88
C LYS A 8 8.34 11.72 -3.37
N GLY A 9 7.74 12.85 -3.72
CA GLY A 9 7.26 13.14 -5.09
C GLY A 9 5.84 12.64 -5.43
N LEU A 10 5.18 11.90 -4.52
CA LEU A 10 3.78 11.45 -4.69
C LEU A 10 2.86 11.85 -3.52
N ASN A 11 3.39 12.48 -2.48
CA ASN A 11 2.65 12.88 -1.28
C ASN A 11 1.38 13.70 -1.55
N ASP A 12 1.36 14.49 -2.63
CA ASP A 12 0.26 15.34 -3.07
C ASP A 12 -0.69 14.64 -4.07
N LYS A 13 -0.30 13.47 -4.59
CA LYS A 13 -0.98 12.75 -5.68
C LYS A 13 -1.39 11.32 -5.32
N SER A 14 -1.19 10.91 -4.07
CA SER A 14 -1.45 9.54 -3.64
C SER A 14 -1.92 9.46 -2.19
N ILE A 15 -2.38 8.27 -1.80
CA ILE A 15 -2.83 7.99 -0.44
C ILE A 15 -1.88 6.94 0.14
N GLY A 16 -1.09 7.34 1.14
CA GLY A 16 -0.23 6.43 1.89
C GLY A 16 -1.02 5.64 2.93
N ILE A 17 -1.00 4.30 2.83
CA ILE A 17 -1.53 3.41 3.86
C ILE A 17 -0.35 2.68 4.50
N CYS A 18 -0.13 2.91 5.79
CA CYS A 18 0.86 2.18 6.58
C CYS A 18 0.20 1.01 7.31
N LEU A 19 0.77 -0.18 7.17
CA LEU A 19 0.37 -1.37 7.92
C LEU A 19 1.42 -1.62 9.01
N SER A 20 1.04 -1.58 10.28
CA SER A 20 1.98 -1.70 11.40
C SER A 20 2.61 -3.10 11.47
N GLY A 21 3.94 -3.15 11.44
CA GLY A 21 4.73 -4.38 11.53
C GLY A 21 6.01 -4.31 10.70
N ASN A 22 6.93 -5.26 10.95
CA ASN A 22 8.07 -5.51 10.07
C ASN A 22 7.81 -6.78 9.25
N PHE A 23 7.39 -6.59 7.99
CA PHE A 23 7.09 -7.69 7.08
C PHE A 23 8.29 -8.10 6.22
N ASP A 24 9.52 -7.67 6.56
CA ASP A 24 10.73 -8.37 6.11
C ASP A 24 10.95 -9.66 6.92
N VAL A 25 10.43 -9.71 8.15
CA VAL A 25 10.59 -10.86 9.08
C VAL A 25 9.26 -11.58 9.31
N GLY A 26 8.20 -10.83 9.61
CA GLY A 26 6.88 -11.38 9.90
C GLY A 26 5.92 -11.35 8.71
N TYR A 27 4.66 -11.70 8.98
CA TYR A 27 3.56 -11.60 8.02
C TYR A 27 2.43 -10.74 8.59
N PRO A 28 1.69 -10.00 7.75
CA PRO A 28 0.45 -9.36 8.17
C PRO A 28 -0.54 -10.36 8.77
N THR A 29 -1.19 -10.00 9.87
CA THR A 29 -2.28 -10.80 10.43
C THR A 29 -3.48 -10.82 9.48
N ARG A 30 -4.32 -11.87 9.58
CA ARG A 30 -5.57 -11.95 8.81
C ARG A 30 -6.48 -10.74 9.04
N LYS A 31 -6.52 -10.22 10.27
CA LYS A 31 -7.31 -9.02 10.63
C LYS A 31 -6.76 -7.77 9.94
N GLN A 32 -5.44 -7.58 9.92
CA GLN A 32 -4.78 -6.49 9.20
C GLN A 32 -5.08 -6.55 7.70
N MET A 33 -4.96 -7.72 7.08
CA MET A 33 -5.25 -7.89 5.65
C MET A 33 -6.72 -7.58 5.33
N LYS A 34 -7.67 -8.06 6.14
CA LYS A 34 -9.10 -7.77 5.97
C LYS A 34 -9.38 -6.27 6.03
N SER A 35 -8.79 -5.57 7.00
CA SER A 35 -8.92 -4.10 7.13
C SER A 35 -8.29 -3.37 5.95
N LEU A 36 -7.11 -3.81 5.50
CA LEU A 36 -6.39 -3.23 4.37
C LEU A 36 -7.21 -3.36 3.07
N TYR A 37 -7.76 -4.54 2.76
CA TYR A 37 -8.62 -4.73 1.59
C TYR A 37 -9.84 -3.81 1.63
N LYS A 38 -10.52 -3.71 2.78
CA LYS A 38 -11.69 -2.84 2.94
C LYS A 38 -11.33 -1.36 2.69
N LEU A 39 -10.21 -0.91 3.24
CA LEU A 39 -9.75 0.47 3.12
C LEU A 39 -9.32 0.81 1.68
N CYS A 40 -8.52 -0.06 1.05
CA CYS A 40 -8.10 0.12 -0.33
C CYS A 40 -9.30 0.17 -1.28
N ARG A 41 -10.24 -0.78 -1.18
CA ARG A 41 -11.45 -0.79 -2.02
C ARG A 41 -12.31 0.46 -1.83
N TYR A 42 -12.43 0.96 -0.60
CA TYR A 42 -13.13 2.20 -0.31
C TYR A 42 -12.51 3.39 -1.07
N PHE A 43 -11.19 3.58 -0.97
CA PHE A 43 -10.52 4.68 -1.66
C PHE A 43 -10.48 4.49 -3.18
N MET A 44 -10.32 3.26 -3.66
CA MET A 44 -10.41 2.95 -5.08
C MET A 44 -11.76 3.35 -5.65
N LYS A 45 -12.86 2.98 -4.99
CA LYS A 45 -14.21 3.39 -5.40
C LYS A 45 -14.39 4.91 -5.33
N LYS A 46 -13.98 5.53 -4.21
CA LYS A 46 -14.17 6.97 -3.97
C LYS A 46 -13.43 7.86 -4.97
N TYR A 47 -12.20 7.48 -5.34
CA TYR A 47 -11.32 8.28 -6.19
C TYR A 47 -11.05 7.67 -7.55
N ARG A 48 -11.78 6.61 -7.93
CA ARG A 48 -11.63 5.88 -9.20
C ARG A 48 -10.21 5.39 -9.46
N ILE A 49 -9.51 4.98 -8.40
CA ILE A 49 -8.14 4.44 -8.48
C ILE A 49 -8.22 3.01 -9.01
N LYS A 50 -7.53 2.74 -10.12
CA LYS A 50 -7.47 1.40 -10.72
C LYS A 50 -6.51 0.51 -9.92
N LYS A 51 -6.77 -0.80 -9.89
CA LYS A 51 -5.99 -1.77 -9.10
C LYS A 51 -4.47 -1.73 -9.37
N TYR A 52 -4.07 -1.49 -10.62
CA TYR A 52 -2.66 -1.41 -11.01
C TYR A 52 -1.95 -0.14 -10.51
N ASN A 53 -2.71 0.85 -10.03
CA ASN A 53 -2.17 2.04 -9.35
C ASN A 53 -2.02 1.84 -7.84
N VAL A 54 -2.31 0.65 -7.31
CA VAL A 54 -2.05 0.29 -5.91
C VAL A 54 -0.66 -0.32 -5.82
N LEU A 55 0.29 0.50 -5.37
CA LEU A 55 1.71 0.17 -5.36
C LEU A 55 2.22 -0.04 -3.93
N GLY A 56 3.13 -0.99 -3.78
CA GLY A 56 4.00 -1.06 -2.61
C GLY A 56 5.03 0.05 -2.68
N HIS A 57 5.51 0.54 -1.54
CA HIS A 57 6.44 1.68 -1.51
C HIS A 57 7.70 1.42 -2.38
N ARG A 58 8.22 0.19 -2.36
CA ARG A 58 9.35 -0.26 -3.21
C ARG A 58 9.10 -0.24 -4.70
N GLU A 59 7.85 -0.23 -5.16
CA GLU A 59 7.49 -0.22 -6.58
C GLU A 59 7.46 1.21 -7.16
N VAL A 60 7.65 2.23 -6.32
CA VAL A 60 7.74 3.62 -6.75
C VAL A 60 9.14 3.92 -7.27
N LYS A 61 9.24 4.65 -8.38
CA LYS A 61 10.50 5.01 -9.02
C LYS A 61 11.46 5.69 -8.01
N ASN A 62 12.72 5.28 -8.02
CA ASN A 62 13.80 5.78 -7.15
C ASN A 62 13.64 5.43 -5.65
N VAL A 63 12.81 4.46 -5.28
CA VAL A 63 12.74 3.95 -3.91
C VAL A 63 13.64 2.72 -3.76
N THR A 64 14.52 2.73 -2.75
CA THR A 64 15.44 1.63 -2.42
C THR A 64 15.04 0.86 -1.16
N LYS A 65 13.87 1.16 -0.60
CA LYS A 65 13.37 0.56 0.64
C LYS A 65 12.69 -0.78 0.36
N SER A 66 12.77 -1.71 1.31
CA SER A 66 12.06 -3.01 1.24
C SER A 66 10.54 -2.88 1.44
N CYS A 67 10.04 -1.77 1.99
CA CYS A 67 8.62 -1.55 2.28
C CYS A 67 7.69 -1.83 1.07
N PRO A 68 6.59 -2.60 1.22
CA PRO A 68 5.94 -3.01 2.48
C PRO A 68 6.51 -4.25 3.16
N GLY A 69 7.68 -4.74 2.73
CA GLY A 69 8.39 -5.86 3.36
C GLY A 69 8.45 -7.09 2.45
N TYR A 70 9.55 -7.86 2.49
CA TYR A 70 9.80 -8.97 1.56
C TYR A 70 8.73 -10.06 1.61
N ASN A 71 8.09 -10.27 2.76
CA ASN A 71 7.00 -11.23 2.93
C ASN A 71 5.63 -10.70 2.49
N PHE A 72 5.54 -9.47 2.01
CA PHE A 72 4.30 -8.88 1.49
C PHE A 72 4.25 -9.01 -0.04
N ASN A 73 3.51 -9.96 -0.57
CA ASN A 73 3.36 -10.11 -2.02
C ASN A 73 2.32 -9.10 -2.57
N MET A 74 2.82 -8.09 -3.31
CA MET A 74 1.99 -7.02 -3.87
C MET A 74 1.11 -7.49 -5.04
N ASP A 75 1.54 -8.48 -5.82
CA ASP A 75 0.76 -9.01 -6.93
C ASP A 75 -0.46 -9.78 -6.44
N ILE A 76 -0.26 -10.71 -5.51
CA ILE A 76 -1.35 -11.44 -4.83
C ILE A 76 -2.29 -10.47 -4.12
N PHE A 77 -1.74 -9.42 -3.50
CA PHE A 77 -2.55 -8.39 -2.87
C PHE A 77 -3.44 -7.68 -3.90
N ARG A 78 -2.88 -7.25 -5.04
CA ARG A 78 -3.62 -6.59 -6.12
C ARG A 78 -4.65 -7.48 -6.81
N GLU A 79 -4.38 -8.77 -6.98
CA GLU A 79 -5.35 -9.73 -7.53
C GLU A 79 -6.62 -9.83 -6.69
N ARG A 80 -6.50 -9.63 -5.38
CA ARG A 80 -7.60 -9.70 -4.41
C ARG A 80 -8.29 -8.35 -4.16
N LEU A 81 -7.85 -7.25 -4.76
CA LEU A 81 -8.47 -5.92 -4.60
C LEU A 81 -9.71 -5.77 -5.48
#